data_AF-A0A8S3W5N1-F1
#
_entry.id   AF-A0A8S3W5N1-F1
#
_cell.length_a   1.000
_cell.length_b   1.000
_cell.length_c   1.000
_cell.angle_alpha   90.00
_cell.angle_beta   90.00
_cell.angle_gamma   90.00
#
_symmetry.space_group_name_H-M   'P 1'
#
loop_
_entity.id
_entity.type
_entity.pdbx_description
1 polymer ?
#
loop_
_entity_poly.entity_id
_entity_poly.type
_entity_poly.pdbx_seq_one_letter_code
_entity_poly.pdbx_strand_id
1 'polypeptide(L)'
;MFHVPEFFNNYLRERGLLNQIYAAMKSDDYSDVVMAALHVLEDSGSLPKIEKENKCEKRSDKYREEGNIAFKVGDVNRALEFYNRALMFAPKNSRAIKLAYSNRSAILFKLEQFRACLIDIETCYKLGCPTDIESKLIKRKKEATKRSEMENMSANNLLTGFIKDCFKFDFKSNTSIPCASSDIEFIKGDAFKVVAAKDFKVGTPLVLEDSFVVA
;
A
#
# COMPACT_ATOMS: atom_id res chain seq x y z
N MET A 1 2.81 -25.62 -3.89
CA MET A 1 2.94 -26.70 -2.89
C MET A 1 4.43 -26.79 -2.56
N PHE A 2 4.86 -26.33 -1.38
CA PHE A 2 6.27 -26.44 -0.99
C PHE A 2 6.53 -27.92 -0.68
N HIS A 3 7.32 -28.59 -1.51
CA HIS A 3 7.72 -29.97 -1.26
C HIS A 3 8.79 -29.95 -0.17
N VAL A 4 8.37 -30.20 1.07
CA VAL A 4 9.32 -30.38 2.17
C VAL A 4 10.04 -31.71 1.91
N PRO A 5 11.38 -31.73 1.79
CA PRO A 5 12.11 -32.98 1.58
C PRO A 5 11.79 -33.97 2.70
N GLU A 6 11.55 -35.24 2.34
CA GLU A 6 11.19 -36.30 3.30
C GLU A 6 12.25 -36.45 4.42
N PHE A 7 13.51 -36.18 4.07
CA PHE A 7 14.63 -36.06 4.99
C PHE A 7 14.42 -35.02 6.10
N PHE A 8 13.85 -33.86 5.77
CA PHE A 8 13.61 -32.80 6.75
C PHE A 8 12.52 -33.20 7.75
N ASN A 9 11.44 -33.83 7.28
CA ASN A 9 10.38 -34.32 8.17
C ASN A 9 10.88 -35.42 9.12
N ASN A 10 11.73 -36.33 8.63
CA ASN A 10 12.33 -37.37 9.48
C ASN A 10 13.30 -36.76 10.51
N TYR A 11 14.12 -35.78 10.10
CA TYR A 11 15.01 -35.03 11.00
C TYR A 11 14.25 -34.37 12.16
N LEU A 12 13.11 -33.72 11.86
CA LEU A 12 12.27 -33.06 12.86
C LEU A 12 11.63 -34.05 13.85
N ARG A 13 11.25 -35.23 13.38
CA ARG A 13 10.61 -36.28 14.21
C ARG A 13 11.62 -36.97 15.11
N GLU A 14 12.76 -37.40 14.57
CA GLU A 14 13.78 -38.15 15.32
C GLU A 14 14.40 -37.34 16.46
N ARG A 15 14.49 -36.01 16.31
CA ARG A 15 15.01 -35.10 17.33
C ARG A 15 13.95 -34.47 18.22
N GLY A 16 12.67 -34.83 18.05
CA GLY A 16 11.55 -34.27 18.83
C GLY A 16 11.28 -32.78 18.59
N LEU A 17 11.89 -32.19 17.56
CA LEU A 17 11.81 -30.77 17.22
C LEU A 17 10.39 -30.37 16.79
N LEU A 18 9.66 -31.29 16.16
CA LEU A 18 8.26 -31.09 15.79
C LEU A 18 7.37 -30.81 17.01
N ASN A 19 7.63 -31.52 18.13
CA ASN A 19 6.89 -31.36 19.37
C ASN A 19 7.18 -30.01 20.04
N GLN A 20 8.41 -29.50 19.90
CA GLN A 20 8.80 -28.18 20.40
C GLN A 20 8.06 -27.07 19.66
N ILE A 21 7.96 -27.17 18.33
CA ILE A 21 7.17 -26.22 17.53
C ILE A 21 5.69 -26.28 17.93
N TYR A 22 5.10 -27.48 18.05
CA TYR A 22 3.70 -27.61 18.46
C TYR A 22 3.43 -27.16 19.89
N ALA A 23 4.39 -27.28 20.80
CA ALA A 23 4.29 -26.74 22.15
C ALA A 23 4.33 -25.20 22.13
N ALA A 24 5.26 -24.61 21.36
CA ALA A 24 5.33 -23.16 21.19
C ALA A 24 4.08 -22.59 20.52
N MET A 25 3.45 -23.31 19.58
CA MET A 25 2.18 -22.90 18.95
C MET A 25 0.99 -22.81 19.92
N LYS A 26 1.11 -23.38 21.12
CA LYS A 26 0.10 -23.24 22.18
C LYS A 26 0.34 -21.99 23.05
N SER A 27 1.45 -21.29 22.85
CA SER A 27 1.73 -20.01 23.49
C SER A 27 0.90 -18.90 22.85
N ASP A 28 0.46 -17.95 23.66
CA ASP A 28 -0.20 -16.71 23.20
C ASP A 28 0.82 -15.70 22.64
N ASP A 29 2.12 -15.91 22.86
CA ASP A 29 3.21 -15.11 22.31
C ASP A 29 3.78 -15.76 21.04
N TYR A 30 3.50 -15.17 19.88
CA TYR A 30 4.02 -15.63 18.59
C TYR A 30 5.56 -15.57 18.50
N SER A 31 6.22 -14.81 19.37
CA SER A 31 7.68 -14.78 19.46
C SER A 31 8.24 -16.16 19.80
N ASP A 32 7.56 -16.93 20.65
CA ASP A 32 7.96 -18.29 21.03
C ASP A 32 7.93 -19.23 19.82
N VAL A 33 6.90 -19.10 18.98
CA VAL A 33 6.76 -19.89 17.74
C VAL A 33 7.87 -19.56 16.76
N VAL A 34 8.18 -18.27 16.60
CA VAL A 34 9.24 -17.79 15.71
C VAL A 34 10.60 -18.29 16.19
N MET A 35 10.89 -18.18 17.48
CA MET A 35 12.16 -18.63 18.05
C MET A 35 12.32 -20.15 17.99
N ALA A 36 11.25 -20.91 18.27
CA ALA A 36 11.26 -22.36 18.12
C ALA A 36 11.51 -22.79 16.66
N ALA A 37 10.83 -22.15 15.70
CA ALA A 37 11.07 -22.42 14.28
C ALA A 37 12.48 -22.02 13.82
N LEU A 38 13.01 -20.90 14.33
CA LEU A 38 14.38 -20.45 14.03
C LEU A 38 15.43 -21.44 14.54
N HIS A 39 15.35 -21.86 15.81
CA HIS A 39 16.25 -22.87 16.38
C HIS A 39 16.20 -24.17 15.58
N VAL A 40 15.02 -24.60 15.15
CA VAL A 40 14.87 -25.80 14.32
C VAL A 40 15.59 -25.66 12.98
N LEU A 41 15.49 -24.49 12.33
CA LEU A 41 16.18 -24.23 11.05
C LEU A 41 17.70 -24.10 11.22
N GLU A 42 18.16 -23.56 12.34
CA GLU A 42 19.57 -23.47 12.72
C GLU A 42 20.16 -24.86 12.96
N ASP A 43 19.52 -25.65 13.84
CA ASP A 43 19.94 -27.00 14.19
C ASP A 43 19.93 -27.95 13.00
N SER A 44 18.96 -27.81 12.09
CA SER A 44 18.86 -28.62 10.88
C SER A 44 19.80 -28.15 9.76
N GLY A 45 20.54 -27.05 9.96
CA GLY A 45 21.33 -26.40 8.92
C GLY A 45 20.51 -26.02 7.68
N SER A 46 19.18 -25.87 7.83
CA SER A 46 18.24 -25.60 6.73
C SER A 46 17.88 -24.13 6.60
N LEU A 47 18.55 -23.26 7.37
CA LEU A 47 18.46 -21.83 7.16
C LEU A 47 18.78 -21.50 5.69
N PRO A 48 17.93 -20.70 5.02
CA PRO A 48 18.22 -20.27 3.66
C PRO A 48 19.53 -19.49 3.67
N LYS A 49 20.46 -19.87 2.79
CA LYS A 49 21.68 -19.09 2.59
C LYS A 49 21.29 -17.72 2.06
N ILE A 50 21.37 -16.70 2.91
CA ILE A 50 21.16 -15.32 2.51
C ILE A 50 22.43 -14.84 1.82
N GLU A 51 22.45 -14.91 0.50
CA GLU A 51 23.50 -14.25 -0.27
C GLU A 51 23.30 -12.74 -0.18
N LYS A 52 24.25 -12.05 0.44
CA LYS A 52 24.22 -10.60 0.51
C LYS A 52 24.50 -10.03 -0.87
N GLU A 53 23.44 -9.72 -1.61
CA GLU A 53 23.54 -9.03 -2.88
C GLU A 53 23.79 -7.53 -2.66
N ASN A 54 24.92 -7.04 -3.14
CA ASN A 54 25.24 -5.62 -3.10
C ASN A 54 24.56 -4.87 -4.26
N LYS A 55 24.23 -3.60 -4.01
CA LYS A 55 23.83 -2.68 -5.08
C LYS A 55 24.93 -2.62 -6.13
N CYS A 56 24.56 -2.74 -7.40
CA CYS A 56 25.48 -2.77 -8.54
C CYS A 56 24.84 -2.06 -9.73
N GLU A 57 25.48 -0.98 -10.18
CA GLU A 57 25.00 -0.17 -11.31
C GLU A 57 24.84 -1.01 -12.58
N LYS A 58 25.84 -1.84 -12.92
CA LYS A 58 25.79 -2.73 -14.08
C LYS A 58 24.61 -3.70 -14.05
N ARG A 59 24.27 -4.27 -12.88
CA ARG A 59 23.09 -5.13 -12.73
C ARG A 59 21.80 -4.33 -12.87
N SER A 60 21.72 -3.16 -12.25
CA SER A 60 20.58 -2.26 -12.39
C SER A 60 20.33 -1.90 -13.85
N ASP A 61 21.37 -1.55 -14.60
CA ASP A 61 21.25 -1.20 -16.01
C ASP A 61 20.85 -2.38 -16.89
N LYS A 62 21.34 -3.59 -16.60
CA LYS A 62 20.90 -4.81 -17.28
C LYS A 62 19.40 -5.01 -17.13
N TYR A 63 18.88 -4.98 -15.90
CA TYR A 63 17.43 -5.12 -15.68
C TYR A 63 16.64 -3.96 -16.28
N ARG A 64 17.17 -2.74 -16.23
CA ARG A 64 16.53 -1.59 -16.88
C ARG A 64 16.42 -1.81 -18.39
N GLU A 65 17.43 -2.37 -19.04
CA GLU A 65 17.38 -2.66 -20.48
C GLU A 65 16.43 -3.82 -20.79
N GLU A 66 16.38 -4.88 -19.97
CA GLU A 66 15.37 -5.94 -20.08
C GLU A 66 13.94 -5.37 -19.95
N GLY A 67 13.74 -4.41 -19.03
CA GLY A 67 12.49 -3.68 -18.90
C GLY A 67 12.17 -2.81 -20.11
N ASN A 68 13.17 -2.16 -20.72
CA ASN A 68 13.00 -1.40 -21.96
C ASN A 68 12.54 -2.30 -23.12
N ILE A 69 13.12 -3.50 -23.23
CA ILE A 69 12.74 -4.49 -24.24
C ILE A 69 11.30 -4.95 -24.02
N ALA A 70 10.94 -5.35 -22.79
CA ALA A 70 9.58 -5.75 -22.44
C ALA A 70 8.57 -4.64 -22.71
N PHE A 71 8.92 -3.38 -22.38
CA PHE A 71 8.07 -2.24 -22.63
C PHE A 71 7.83 -1.99 -24.13
N LYS A 72 8.87 -2.13 -24.96
CA LYS A 72 8.76 -1.96 -26.43
C LYS A 72 7.83 -2.98 -27.06
N VAL A 73 7.84 -4.22 -26.58
CA VAL A 73 6.94 -5.28 -27.08
C VAL A 73 5.54 -5.23 -26.45
N GLY A 74 5.29 -4.28 -25.54
CA GLY A 74 3.99 -4.08 -24.92
C GLY A 74 3.71 -4.97 -23.70
N ASP A 75 4.67 -5.74 -23.21
CA ASP A 75 4.55 -6.54 -21.99
C ASP A 75 4.77 -5.66 -20.75
N VAL A 76 3.69 -5.02 -20.31
CA VAL A 76 3.71 -4.03 -19.23
C VAL A 76 4.03 -4.67 -17.87
N ASN A 77 3.55 -5.88 -17.62
CA ASN A 77 3.79 -6.60 -16.36
C ASN A 77 5.26 -6.97 -16.20
N ARG A 78 5.86 -7.53 -17.26
CA ARG A 78 7.26 -7.90 -17.24
C ARG A 78 8.18 -6.68 -17.21
N ALA A 79 7.80 -5.59 -17.89
CA ALA A 79 8.52 -4.33 -17.80
C ALA A 79 8.51 -3.77 -16.36
N LEU A 80 7.38 -3.82 -15.66
CA LEU A 80 7.28 -3.41 -14.26
C LEU A 80 8.19 -4.25 -13.36
N GLU A 81 8.17 -5.57 -13.53
CA GLU A 81 9.04 -6.48 -12.77
C GLU A 81 10.52 -6.13 -12.96
N PHE A 82 10.95 -5.97 -14.21
CA PHE A 82 12.33 -5.63 -14.51
C PHE A 82 12.76 -4.25 -14.00
N TYR A 83 11.89 -3.23 -14.08
CA TYR A 83 12.21 -1.93 -13.48
C TYR A 83 12.26 -1.97 -11.95
N ASN A 84 11.44 -2.81 -11.30
CA ASN A 84 11.55 -3.05 -9.86
C ASN A 84 12.89 -3.70 -9.51
N ARG A 85 13.32 -4.71 -10.28
CA ARG A 85 14.65 -5.31 -10.12
C ARG A 85 15.76 -4.28 -10.35
N ALA A 86 15.63 -3.39 -11.35
CA ALA A 86 16.58 -2.31 -11.57
C ALA A 86 16.73 -1.42 -10.32
N LEU A 87 15.62 -0.97 -9.72
CA LEU A 87 15.64 -0.21 -8.46
C LEU A 87 16.27 -0.99 -7.30
N MET A 88 16.02 -2.31 -7.24
CA MET A 88 16.60 -3.19 -6.23
C MET A 88 18.13 -3.25 -6.31
N PHE A 89 18.74 -3.14 -7.49
CA PHE A 89 20.19 -3.14 -7.65
C PHE A 89 20.82 -1.76 -7.76
N ALA A 90 20.05 -0.71 -8.00
CA ALA A 90 20.59 0.62 -8.20
C ALA A 90 21.30 1.15 -6.95
N PRO A 91 22.58 1.59 -7.04
CA PRO A 91 23.26 2.24 -5.92
C PRO A 91 22.56 3.52 -5.48
N LYS A 92 22.69 3.86 -4.19
CA LYS A 92 22.10 5.08 -3.62
C LYS A 92 22.63 6.32 -4.36
N ASN A 93 21.75 7.25 -4.70
CA ASN A 93 22.04 8.51 -5.40
C ASN A 93 22.70 8.37 -6.80
N SER A 94 22.82 7.17 -7.35
CA SER A 94 23.43 6.97 -8.68
C SER A 94 22.53 7.51 -9.80
N ARG A 95 23.07 7.56 -11.02
CA ARG A 95 22.25 7.82 -12.19
C ARG A 95 21.25 6.69 -12.44
N ALA A 96 21.65 5.44 -12.21
CA ALA A 96 20.81 4.26 -12.43
C ALA A 96 19.50 4.27 -11.62
N ILE A 97 19.52 4.71 -10.35
CA ILE A 97 18.28 4.76 -9.55
C ILE A 97 17.28 5.78 -10.12
N LYS A 98 17.76 6.91 -10.63
CA LYS A 98 16.94 7.97 -11.24
C LYS A 98 16.32 7.49 -12.56
N LEU A 99 17.12 6.83 -13.39
CA LEU A 99 16.63 6.23 -14.64
C LEU A 99 15.59 5.13 -14.37
N ALA A 100 15.79 4.31 -13.34
CA ALA A 100 14.85 3.26 -12.99
C ALA A 100 13.50 3.82 -12.48
N TYR A 101 13.48 4.86 -11.64
CA TYR A 101 12.24 5.57 -11.27
C TYR A 101 11.56 6.24 -12.46
N SER A 102 12.33 6.87 -13.35
CA SER A 102 11.81 7.47 -14.59
C SER A 102 11.17 6.43 -15.52
N ASN A 103 11.76 5.24 -15.63
CA ASN A 103 11.21 4.17 -16.44
C ASN A 103 9.99 3.51 -15.79
N ARG A 104 10.01 3.28 -14.47
CA ARG A 104 8.87 2.69 -13.75
C ARG A 104 7.66 3.62 -13.76
N SER A 105 7.84 4.94 -13.60
CA SER A 105 6.73 5.90 -13.77
C SER A 105 6.09 5.84 -15.16
N ALA A 106 6.83 5.48 -16.22
CA ALA A 106 6.23 5.26 -17.55
C ALA A 106 5.24 4.08 -17.56
N ILE A 107 5.59 3.00 -16.86
CA ILE A 107 4.73 1.82 -16.72
C ILE A 107 3.53 2.12 -15.84
N LEU A 108 3.75 2.75 -14.68
CA LEU A 108 2.66 3.14 -13.78
C LEU A 108 1.66 4.06 -14.49
N PHE A 109 2.14 4.99 -15.31
CA PHE A 109 1.27 5.80 -16.16
C PHE A 109 0.45 4.96 -17.14
N LYS A 110 1.06 3.94 -17.77
CA LYS A 110 0.36 3.06 -18.72
C LYS A 110 -0.63 2.09 -18.05
N LEU A 111 -0.41 1.77 -16.77
CA LEU A 111 -1.32 1.01 -15.92
C LEU A 111 -2.40 1.88 -15.25
N GLU A 112 -2.49 3.15 -15.63
CA GLU A 112 -3.42 4.13 -15.05
C GLU A 112 -3.26 4.33 -13.53
N GLN A 113 -2.09 3.96 -13.00
CA GLN A 113 -1.71 4.20 -11.61
C GLN A 113 -1.11 5.60 -11.46
N PHE A 114 -1.92 6.64 -11.71
CA PHE A 114 -1.42 8.02 -11.85
C PHE A 114 -0.79 8.55 -10.56
N ARG A 115 -1.37 8.27 -9.38
CA ARG A 115 -0.78 8.67 -8.10
C ARG A 115 0.60 8.04 -7.88
N ALA A 116 0.74 6.74 -8.13
CA ALA A 116 2.03 6.04 -8.00
C ALA A 116 3.05 6.55 -9.04
N CYS A 117 2.60 6.84 -10.26
CA CYS A 117 3.42 7.49 -11.29
C CYS A 117 3.98 8.83 -10.80
N LEU A 118 3.14 9.69 -10.22
CA LEU A 118 3.57 10.99 -9.69
C LEU A 118 4.61 10.86 -8.56
N ILE A 119 4.42 9.90 -7.66
CA ILE A 119 5.38 9.61 -6.58
C ILE A 119 6.75 9.23 -7.13
N ASP A 120 6.81 8.36 -8.15
CA ASP A 120 8.07 7.96 -8.79
C ASP A 120 8.75 9.16 -9.47
N ILE A 121 7.98 10.02 -10.14
CA ILE A 121 8.49 11.25 -10.78
C ILE A 121 9.08 12.18 -9.72
N GLU A 122 8.36 12.45 -8.63
CA GLU A 122 8.83 13.30 -7.54
C GLU A 122 10.08 12.74 -6.86
N THR A 123 10.13 11.42 -6.67
CA THR A 123 11.30 10.74 -6.12
C THR A 123 12.51 10.93 -7.02
N CYS A 124 12.34 10.83 -8.34
CA CYS A 124 13.40 11.12 -9.30
C CYS A 124 13.90 12.57 -9.20
N TYR A 125 13.00 13.55 -9.05
CA TYR A 125 13.38 14.95 -8.84
C TYR A 125 14.12 15.17 -7.51
N LYS A 126 13.65 14.57 -6.41
CA LYS A 126 14.31 14.65 -5.09
C LYS A 126 15.74 14.10 -5.10
N LEU A 127 16.01 13.10 -5.95
CA LEU A 127 17.34 12.53 -6.13
C LEU A 127 18.25 13.36 -7.08
N GLY A 128 17.74 14.46 -7.64
CA GLY A 128 18.44 15.29 -8.63
C GLY A 128 18.27 14.74 -10.05
N CYS A 129 17.11 15.01 -10.65
CA CYS A 129 16.73 14.50 -11.97
C CYS A 129 17.79 14.79 -13.05
N PRO A 130 18.19 13.80 -13.87
CA PRO A 130 19.03 14.05 -15.02
C PRO A 130 18.32 14.93 -16.08
N THR A 131 19.05 15.88 -16.67
CA THR A 131 18.52 16.82 -17.66
C THR A 131 18.03 16.12 -18.94
N ASP A 132 18.68 15.01 -19.32
CA ASP A 132 18.38 14.27 -20.55
C ASP A 132 17.03 13.52 -20.52
N ILE A 133 16.46 13.29 -19.33
CA ILE A 133 15.15 12.63 -19.16
C ILE A 133 14.06 13.60 -18.68
N GLU A 134 14.44 14.81 -18.29
CA GLU A 134 13.54 15.76 -17.63
C GLU A 134 12.35 16.15 -18.50
N SER A 135 12.55 16.38 -19.80
CA SER A 135 11.48 16.71 -20.74
C SER A 135 10.38 15.64 -20.79
N LYS A 136 10.77 14.35 -20.73
CA LYS A 136 9.83 13.21 -20.71
C LYS A 136 9.05 13.18 -19.39
N LEU A 137 9.71 13.46 -18.27
CA LEU A 137 9.09 13.50 -16.95
C LEU A 137 8.11 14.65 -16.81
N ILE A 138 8.45 15.85 -17.29
CA ILE A 138 7.55 17.02 -17.28
C ILE A 138 6.26 16.70 -18.03
N LYS A 139 6.37 16.15 -19.25
CA LYS A 139 5.21 15.77 -20.07
C LYS A 139 4.34 14.74 -19.35
N ARG A 140 4.96 13.69 -18.79
CA ARG A 140 4.25 12.63 -18.08
C ARG A 140 3.59 13.15 -16.79
N LYS A 141 4.29 13.99 -16.03
CA LYS A 141 3.79 14.60 -14.79
C LYS A 141 2.53 15.40 -15.08
N LYS A 142 2.57 16.28 -16.08
CA LYS A 142 1.43 17.12 -16.48
C LYS A 142 0.20 16.26 -16.82
N GLU A 143 0.37 15.24 -17.64
CA GLU A 143 -0.75 14.36 -18.03
C GLU A 143 -1.24 13.49 -16.87
N ALA A 144 -0.34 12.94 -16.05
CA ALA A 144 -0.70 12.14 -14.88
C ALA A 144 -1.47 12.95 -13.83
N THR A 145 -1.05 14.20 -13.57
CA THR A 145 -1.77 15.12 -12.67
C THR A 145 -3.18 15.37 -13.18
N LYS A 146 -3.34 15.73 -14.46
CA LYS A 146 -4.66 15.95 -15.06
C LYS A 146 -5.56 14.72 -14.93
N ARG A 147 -5.04 13.51 -15.22
CA ARG A 147 -5.81 12.27 -15.12
C ARG A 147 -6.18 11.92 -13.68
N SER A 148 -5.24 12.06 -12.75
CA SER A 148 -5.49 11.85 -11.33
C SER A 148 -6.56 12.81 -10.78
N GLU A 149 -6.54 14.08 -11.20
CA GLU A 149 -7.58 15.05 -10.83
C GLU A 149 -8.95 14.68 -11.39
N MET A 150 -9.02 14.24 -12.65
CA MET A 150 -10.26 13.77 -13.26
C MET A 150 -10.84 12.54 -12.54
N GLU A 151 -9.99 11.57 -12.16
CA GLU A 151 -10.39 10.41 -11.36
C GLU A 151 -10.93 10.81 -9.99
N ASN A 152 -10.24 11.74 -9.31
CA ASN A 152 -10.68 12.25 -8.01
C ASN A 152 -12.01 13.00 -8.11
N MET A 153 -12.20 13.83 -9.14
CA MET A 153 -13.49 14.51 -9.35
C MET A 153 -14.62 13.51 -9.64
N SER A 154 -14.37 12.51 -10.46
CA SER A 154 -15.35 11.46 -10.75
C SER A 154 -15.73 10.68 -9.48
N ALA A 155 -14.73 10.25 -8.70
CA ALA A 155 -14.92 9.57 -7.42
C ALA A 155 -15.68 10.45 -6.42
N ASN A 156 -15.32 11.74 -6.30
CA ASN A 156 -16.00 12.69 -5.42
C ASN A 156 -17.45 12.93 -5.85
N ASN A 157 -17.74 13.00 -7.14
CA ASN A 157 -19.10 13.15 -7.64
C ASN A 157 -19.95 11.91 -7.34
N LEU A 158 -19.40 10.70 -7.55
CA LEU A 158 -20.05 9.45 -7.19
C LEU A 158 -20.30 9.36 -5.69
N LEU A 159 -19.28 9.70 -4.88
CA LEU A 159 -19.39 9.73 -3.42
C LEU A 159 -20.44 10.74 -2.97
N THR A 160 -20.46 11.95 -3.55
CA THR A 160 -21.45 12.98 -3.24
C THR A 160 -22.86 12.55 -3.62
N GLY A 161 -23.03 11.86 -4.77
CA GLY A 161 -24.32 11.29 -5.18
C GLY A 161 -24.79 10.21 -4.21
N PHE A 162 -23.93 9.22 -3.93
CA PHE A 162 -24.22 8.15 -2.97
C PHE A 162 -24.55 8.70 -1.57
N ILE A 163 -23.76 9.64 -1.05
CA ILE A 163 -24.01 10.26 0.26
C ILE A 163 -25.34 11.02 0.23
N LYS A 164 -25.63 11.79 -0.83
CA LYS A 164 -26.92 12.49 -0.95
C LYS A 164 -28.11 11.53 -1.04
N ASP A 165 -27.94 10.38 -1.68
CA ASP A 165 -29.03 9.41 -1.86
C ASP A 165 -29.24 8.55 -0.60
N CYS A 166 -28.17 8.13 0.07
CA CYS A 166 -28.22 7.26 1.25
C CYS A 166 -28.39 8.03 2.57
N PHE A 167 -27.86 9.25 2.66
CA PHE A 167 -27.87 10.07 3.86
C PHE A 167 -28.57 11.41 3.61
N LYS A 168 -29.82 11.35 3.13
CA LYS A 168 -30.70 12.53 3.09
C LYS A 168 -30.91 13.04 4.51
N PHE A 169 -30.32 14.19 4.81
CA PHE A 169 -30.44 14.86 6.09
C PHE A 169 -31.54 15.92 6.02
N ASP A 170 -32.79 15.47 5.85
CA ASP A 170 -33.96 16.34 5.63
C ASP A 170 -34.63 16.80 6.95
N PHE A 171 -33.88 16.82 8.06
CA PHE A 171 -34.42 17.08 9.39
C PHE A 171 -34.18 18.52 9.85
N LYS A 172 -35.07 18.99 10.73
CA LYS A 172 -34.87 20.26 11.43
C LYS A 172 -33.65 20.12 12.35
N SER A 173 -32.64 20.97 12.18
CA SER A 173 -31.43 20.96 12.99
C SER A 173 -31.72 21.22 14.47
N ASN A 174 -30.97 20.54 15.33
CA ASN A 174 -30.91 20.83 16.76
C ASN A 174 -30.28 22.22 16.99
N THR A 175 -30.82 22.99 17.93
CA THR A 175 -30.35 24.36 18.21
C THR A 175 -28.96 24.42 18.84
N SER A 176 -28.57 23.35 19.55
CA SER A 176 -27.28 23.24 20.25
C SER A 176 -26.21 22.55 19.40
N ILE A 177 -26.62 21.66 18.49
CA ILE A 177 -25.72 20.91 17.60
C ILE A 177 -26.24 21.04 16.16
N PRO A 178 -25.73 22.00 15.37
CA PRO A 178 -26.27 22.29 14.04
C PRO A 178 -26.23 21.13 13.03
N CYS A 179 -25.25 20.23 13.18
CA CYS A 179 -25.08 19.02 12.36
C CYS A 179 -25.98 17.84 12.80
N ALA A 180 -26.72 17.99 13.90
CA ALA A 180 -27.59 16.97 14.47
C ALA A 180 -29.07 17.29 14.23
N SER A 181 -29.88 16.25 14.15
CA SER A 181 -31.33 16.35 14.09
C SER A 181 -31.87 16.84 15.43
N SER A 182 -32.94 17.65 15.40
CA SER A 182 -33.72 18.02 16.60
C SER A 182 -34.39 16.82 17.29
N ASP A 183 -34.27 15.64 16.69
CA ASP A 183 -34.77 14.37 17.22
C ASP A 183 -33.87 13.79 18.31
N ILE A 184 -32.68 14.36 18.47
CA ILE A 184 -31.77 14.07 19.56
C ILE A 184 -31.54 15.32 20.41
N GLU A 185 -31.26 15.10 21.68
CA GLU A 185 -30.95 16.13 22.66
C GLU A 185 -29.58 15.88 23.30
N PHE A 186 -28.96 16.97 23.72
CA PHE A 186 -27.65 16.94 24.37
C PHE A 186 -27.81 17.26 25.85
N ILE A 187 -27.44 16.32 26.70
CA ILE A 187 -27.55 16.46 28.15
C ILE A 187 -26.14 16.55 28.75
N LYS A 188 -25.93 17.59 29.56
CA LYS A 188 -24.71 17.79 30.32
C LYS A 188 -24.91 17.36 31.77
N GLY A 189 -24.33 16.22 32.15
CA GLY A 189 -24.16 15.78 33.53
C GLY A 189 -22.68 15.73 33.89
N ASP A 190 -22.25 14.67 34.60
CA ASP A 190 -20.81 14.39 34.85
C ASP A 190 -20.02 14.11 33.56
N ALA A 191 -20.72 13.69 32.51
CA ALA A 191 -20.20 13.53 31.15
C ALA A 191 -21.25 13.97 30.12
N PHE A 192 -20.81 14.25 28.90
CA PHE A 192 -21.68 14.59 27.79
C PHE A 192 -22.42 13.35 27.28
N LYS A 193 -23.74 13.46 27.14
CA LYS A 193 -24.60 12.40 26.62
C LYS A 193 -25.51 12.93 25.51
N VAL A 194 -25.70 12.11 24.49
CA VAL A 194 -26.71 12.31 23.45
C VAL A 194 -27.85 11.34 23.73
N VAL A 195 -29.08 11.84 23.75
CA VAL A 195 -30.29 11.03 23.98
C VAL A 195 -31.30 11.27 22.87
N ALA A 196 -32.22 10.32 22.67
CA ALA A 196 -33.36 10.53 21.79
C ALA A 196 -34.35 11.51 22.47
N ALA A 197 -34.72 12.57 21.76
CA ALA A 197 -35.79 13.48 22.18
C ALA A 197 -37.17 12.99 21.71
N LYS A 198 -37.19 12.16 20.67
CA LYS A 198 -38.40 11.53 20.11
C LYS A 198 -38.08 10.18 19.46
N ASP A 199 -39.12 9.40 19.21
CA ASP A 199 -38.98 8.12 18.50
C ASP A 199 -38.64 8.32 17.02
N PHE A 200 -37.75 7.50 16.50
CA PHE A 200 -37.36 7.44 15.08
C PHE A 200 -37.13 5.98 14.65
N LYS A 201 -37.19 5.73 13.33
CA LYS A 201 -37.02 4.37 12.79
C LYS A 201 -35.54 3.96 12.82
N VAL A 202 -35.31 2.66 13.01
CA VAL A 202 -33.97 2.08 12.86
C VAL A 202 -33.46 2.37 11.45
N GLY A 203 -32.23 2.87 11.35
CA GLY A 203 -31.60 3.28 10.09
C GLY A 203 -31.84 4.74 9.69
N THR A 204 -32.58 5.53 10.48
CA THR A 204 -32.72 6.98 10.25
C THR A 204 -31.39 7.71 10.52
N PRO A 205 -30.85 8.52 9.58
CA PRO A 205 -29.70 9.37 9.83
C PRO A 205 -30.04 10.49 10.85
N LEU A 206 -29.26 10.61 11.93
CA LEU A 206 -29.50 11.59 13.00
C LEU A 206 -28.44 12.69 13.10
N VAL A 207 -27.23 12.44 12.59
CA VAL A 207 -26.13 13.41 12.55
C VAL A 207 -25.41 13.25 11.22
N LEU A 208 -25.06 14.38 10.58
CA LEU A 208 -24.20 14.41 9.41
C LEU A 208 -23.09 15.44 9.66
N GLU A 209 -21.85 14.98 9.75
CA GLU A 209 -20.69 15.82 10.06
C GLU A 209 -19.62 15.66 8.98
N ASP A 210 -18.94 16.75 8.65
CA ASP A 210 -17.77 16.72 7.78
C ASP A 210 -16.57 16.12 8.54
N SER A 211 -15.83 15.23 7.91
CA SER A 211 -14.66 14.61 8.54
C SER A 211 -13.59 15.66 8.88
N PHE A 212 -13.14 15.69 10.14
CA PHE A 212 -12.08 16.60 10.58
C PHE A 212 -10.71 16.33 9.92
N VAL A 213 -10.49 15.13 9.40
CA VAL A 213 -9.23 14.77 8.74
C VAL A 213 -9.26 15.22 7.28
N VAL A 214 -8.60 16.35 7.00
CA VAL A 214 -8.32 16.78 5.63
C VAL A 214 -7.22 15.88 5.07
N ALA A 215 -7.55 15.08 4.05
CA ALA A 215 -6.63 14.17 3.35
C ALA A 215 -5.71 14.89 2.36
#